data_AF-A0A258S8G4-F1
#
_entry.id   AF-A0A258S8G4-F1
#
_cell.length_a   1.000
_cell.length_b   1.000
_cell.length_c   1.000
_cell.angle_alpha   90.00
_cell.angle_beta   90.00
_cell.angle_gamma   90.00
#
_symmetry.space_group_name_H-M   'P 1'
#
loop_
_entity.id
_entity.type
_entity.pdbx_description
1 polymer ?
#
loop_
_entity_poly.entity_id
_entity_poly.type
_entity_poly.pdbx_seq_one_letter_code
_entity_poly.pdbx_strand_id
1 'polypeptide(L)'
;MHAQQKLQQLENRIVRLHGHREGLKRALEVGTLHPRRGFALLNGVDNELSWMDSLFKNVLSNAKPAAAPSEHPAAAWARDTVFDAAQLDCIIAIMLKILDGKCKMEDADKSALSAVYDALRAQLRHEFAQSFGLGFGEATHALIDAARHNRGENTVLAQQICEARMQAEATIPKLVMKAFKQRLQRAMPRHLPQETIRETH
;
A
#
# COMPACT_ATOMS: atom_id res chain seq x y z
N MET A 1 3.42 14.29 -19.05
CA MET A 1 4.42 14.85 -18.11
C MET A 1 4.51 14.10 -16.77
N HIS A 2 3.40 13.71 -16.12
CA HIS A 2 3.47 13.01 -14.83
C HIS A 2 4.16 11.62 -14.84
N ALA A 3 3.98 10.81 -15.88
CA ALA A 3 4.61 9.48 -15.96
C ALA A 3 6.15 9.53 -15.99
N GLN A 4 6.72 10.45 -16.78
CA GLN A 4 8.17 10.65 -16.87
C GLN A 4 8.79 11.04 -15.52
N GLN A 5 8.13 11.96 -14.80
CA GLN A 5 8.58 12.38 -13.47
C GLN A 5 8.48 11.24 -12.44
N LYS A 6 7.47 10.37 -12.56
CA LYS A 6 7.33 9.18 -11.71
C LYS A 6 8.42 8.15 -11.99
N LEU A 7 8.71 7.86 -13.26
CA LEU A 7 9.81 6.95 -13.64
C LEU A 7 11.14 7.46 -13.08
N GLN A 8 11.42 8.76 -13.18
CA GLN A 8 12.61 9.36 -12.60
C GLN A 8 12.69 9.20 -11.07
N GLN A 9 11.56 9.32 -10.38
CA GLN A 9 11.50 9.12 -8.93
C GLN A 9 11.75 7.66 -8.54
N LEU A 10 11.21 6.71 -9.33
CA LEU A 10 11.44 5.27 -9.15
C LEU A 10 12.91 4.92 -9.36
N GLU A 11 13.51 5.35 -10.48
CA GLU A 11 14.93 5.17 -10.77
C GLU A 11 15.81 5.70 -9.63
N ASN A 12 15.56 6.94 -9.20
CA ASN A 12 16.33 7.55 -8.12
C ASN A 12 16.22 6.76 -6.80
N ARG A 13 15.08 6.13 -6.55
CA ARG A 13 14.89 5.32 -5.33
C ARG A 13 15.54 3.95 -5.45
N ILE A 14 15.43 3.29 -6.62
CA ILE A 14 16.12 2.03 -6.93
C ILE A 14 17.64 2.20 -6.75
N VAL A 15 18.22 3.27 -7.31
CA VAL A 15 19.64 3.58 -7.16
C VAL A 15 20.04 3.74 -5.69
N ARG A 16 19.24 4.46 -4.89
CA ARG A 16 19.52 4.61 -3.45
C ARG A 16 19.46 3.27 -2.70
N LEU A 17 18.49 2.42 -3.01
CA LEU A 17 18.35 1.11 -2.37
C LEU A 17 19.50 0.18 -2.74
N HIS A 18 19.96 0.19 -3.99
CA HIS A 18 21.18 -0.52 -4.38
C HIS A 18 22.40 -0.02 -3.60
N GLY A 19 22.56 1.30 -3.46
CA GLY A 19 23.63 1.88 -2.64
C GLY A 19 23.56 1.44 -1.17
N HIS A 20 22.36 1.39 -0.60
CA HIS A 20 22.16 0.91 0.77
C HIS A 20 22.49 -0.58 0.92
N ARG A 21 22.05 -1.41 -0.02
CA ARG A 21 22.34 -2.84 -0.08
C ARG A 21 23.85 -3.10 -0.08
N GLU A 22 24.59 -2.42 -0.95
CA GLU A 22 26.05 -2.55 -1.02
C GLU A 22 26.75 -2.01 0.23
N GLY A 23 26.16 -1.01 0.90
CA GLY A 23 26.60 -0.57 2.23
C GLY A 23 26.46 -1.66 3.30
N LEU A 24 25.32 -2.35 3.33
CA LEU A 24 25.05 -3.45 4.27
C LEU A 24 25.95 -4.67 4.03
N LYS A 25 26.20 -5.04 2.76
CA LYS A 25 27.14 -6.10 2.41
C LYS A 25 28.55 -5.80 2.91
N ARG A 26 29.06 -4.60 2.63
CA ARG A 26 30.38 -4.18 3.13
C ARG A 26 30.43 -4.20 4.64
N ALA A 27 29.39 -3.71 5.32
CA ALA A 27 29.32 -3.71 6.79
C ALA A 27 29.37 -5.13 7.40
N LEU A 28 28.80 -6.13 6.71
CA LEU A 28 28.90 -7.55 7.06
C LEU A 28 30.31 -8.11 6.80
N GLU A 29 30.90 -7.80 5.65
CA GLU A 29 32.26 -8.23 5.29
C GLU A 29 33.31 -7.70 6.27
N VAL A 30 33.22 -6.43 6.68
CA VAL A 30 34.14 -5.82 7.64
C VAL A 30 33.79 -6.11 9.11
N GLY A 31 32.73 -6.89 9.37
CA GLY A 31 32.33 -7.31 10.71
C GLY A 31 31.69 -6.22 11.59
N THR A 32 31.44 -5.03 11.05
CA THR A 32 30.77 -3.92 11.76
C THR A 32 29.27 -4.17 12.01
N LEU A 33 28.67 -5.10 11.28
CA LEU A 33 27.27 -5.49 11.43
C LEU A 33 27.17 -6.97 11.76
N HIS A 34 26.45 -7.29 12.84
CA HIS A 34 26.26 -8.68 13.24
C HIS A 34 25.53 -9.49 12.15
N PRO A 35 26.01 -10.69 11.77
CA PRO A 35 25.49 -11.47 10.64
C PRO A 35 23.97 -11.63 10.63
N ARG A 36 23.39 -12.09 11.74
CA ARG A 36 21.93 -12.29 11.85
C ARG A 36 21.12 -11.01 11.55
N ARG A 37 21.61 -9.86 12.02
CA ARG A 37 20.94 -8.57 11.81
C ARG A 37 21.18 -8.05 10.40
N GLY A 38 22.40 -8.19 9.89
CA GLY A 38 22.72 -7.75 8.54
C GLY A 38 21.99 -8.54 7.46
N PHE A 39 21.84 -9.86 7.59
CA PHE A 39 21.03 -10.65 6.66
C PHE A 39 19.55 -10.29 6.72
N ALA A 40 18.99 -10.02 7.90
CA ALA A 40 17.60 -9.55 8.01
C ALA A 40 17.38 -8.20 7.33
N LEU A 41 18.33 -7.26 7.50
CA LEU A 41 18.29 -5.96 6.82
C LEU A 41 18.46 -6.09 5.31
N LEU A 42 19.39 -6.94 4.84
CA LEU A 42 19.57 -7.22 3.41
C LEU A 42 18.31 -7.80 2.78
N ASN A 43 17.66 -8.77 3.41
CA ASN A 43 16.40 -9.31 2.91
C ASN A 43 15.32 -8.23 2.81
N GLY A 44 15.24 -7.32 3.79
CA GLY A 44 14.32 -6.18 3.73
C GLY A 44 14.59 -5.27 2.53
N VAL A 45 15.85 -4.93 2.28
CA VAL A 45 16.26 -4.09 1.13
C VAL A 45 16.03 -4.80 -0.19
N ASP A 46 16.31 -6.11 -0.28
CA ASP A 46 16.12 -6.90 -1.49
C ASP A 46 14.63 -7.02 -1.86
N ASN A 47 13.75 -7.17 -0.85
CA ASN A 47 12.30 -7.12 -1.04
C ASN A 47 11.84 -5.74 -1.54
N GLU A 48 12.37 -4.64 -0.97
CA GLU A 48 12.01 -3.28 -1.40
C GLU A 48 12.50 -2.98 -2.83
N LEU A 49 13.72 -3.41 -3.19
CA LEU A 49 14.27 -3.28 -4.54
C LEU A 49 13.39 -3.97 -5.58
N SER A 50 13.06 -5.23 -5.33
CA SER A 50 12.26 -6.01 -6.26
C SER A 50 10.84 -5.45 -6.39
N TRP A 51 10.25 -4.94 -5.30
CA TRP A 51 8.99 -4.18 -5.37
C TRP A 51 9.11 -2.92 -6.24
N MET A 52 10.19 -2.15 -6.09
CA MET A 52 10.42 -0.95 -6.89
C MET A 52 10.59 -1.26 -8.38
N ASP A 53 11.29 -2.34 -8.71
CA ASP A 53 11.49 -2.80 -10.09
C ASP A 53 10.17 -3.22 -10.74
N SER A 54 9.32 -3.93 -10.00
CA SER A 54 7.98 -4.27 -10.45
C SER A 54 7.10 -3.06 -10.67
N LEU A 55 7.14 -2.09 -9.76
CA LEU A 55 6.40 -0.84 -9.91
C LEU A 55 6.89 -0.05 -11.13
N PHE A 56 8.19 -0.02 -11.38
CA PHE A 56 8.77 0.59 -12.59
C PHE A 56 8.25 -0.09 -13.86
N LYS A 57 8.26 -1.43 -13.91
CA LYS A 57 7.71 -2.20 -15.04
C LYS A 57 6.22 -1.94 -15.25
N ASN A 58 5.44 -1.85 -14.17
CA ASN A 58 4.01 -1.58 -14.23
C ASN A 58 3.69 -0.16 -14.71
N VAL A 59 4.43 0.86 -14.26
CA VAL A 59 4.27 2.23 -14.76
C VAL A 59 4.64 2.30 -16.24
N LEU A 60 5.67 1.54 -16.67
CA LEU A 60 6.06 1.45 -18.07
C LEU A 60 5.00 0.75 -18.94
N SER A 61 4.36 -0.32 -18.43
CA SER A 61 3.34 -1.09 -19.15
C SER A 61 1.98 -0.40 -19.20
N ASN A 62 1.56 0.26 -18.11
CA ASN A 62 0.30 1.00 -18.00
C ASN A 62 0.31 2.35 -18.74
N ALA A 63 1.45 2.78 -19.29
CA ALA A 63 1.51 3.89 -20.24
C ALA A 63 0.76 3.59 -21.56
N LYS A 64 0.30 2.35 -21.77
CA LYS A 64 -0.58 1.95 -22.87
C LYS A 64 -2.03 1.84 -22.34
N PRO A 65 -3.02 2.58 -22.88
CA PRO A 65 -4.35 2.60 -22.30
C PRO A 65 -5.07 1.28 -22.58
N ALA A 66 -5.41 0.55 -21.53
CA ALA A 66 -6.38 -0.54 -21.60
C ALA A 66 -7.74 0.00 -21.15
N ALA A 67 -8.72 -0.06 -22.05
CA ALA A 67 -10.12 0.21 -21.74
C ALA A 67 -10.71 -0.95 -20.94
N ALA A 68 -11.07 -0.69 -19.69
CA ALA A 68 -11.75 -1.61 -18.78
C ALA A 68 -12.63 -0.77 -17.81
N PRO A 69 -13.65 -1.37 -17.15
CA PRO A 69 -14.83 -0.68 -16.63
C PRO A 69 -14.47 0.38 -15.58
N SER A 70 -15.39 1.32 -15.34
CA SER A 70 -15.24 2.53 -14.50
C SER A 70 -14.67 2.25 -13.10
N GLU A 71 -13.38 2.01 -13.07
CA GLU A 71 -12.63 1.70 -11.88
C GLU A 71 -12.57 2.95 -11.01
N HIS A 72 -12.69 2.77 -9.70
CA HIS A 72 -12.60 3.90 -8.79
C HIS A 72 -11.26 4.63 -9.04
N PRO A 73 -11.24 5.96 -9.23
CA PRO A 73 -10.01 6.67 -9.61
C PRO A 73 -8.90 6.52 -8.57
N ALA A 74 -9.25 6.26 -7.31
CA ALA A 74 -8.28 5.94 -6.26
C ALA A 74 -7.52 4.64 -6.51
N ALA A 75 -8.14 3.64 -7.15
CA ALA A 75 -7.48 2.38 -7.50
C ALA A 75 -6.45 2.57 -8.63
N ALA A 76 -6.80 3.33 -9.67
CA ALA A 76 -5.86 3.73 -10.72
C ALA A 76 -4.71 4.58 -10.14
N TRP A 77 -5.06 5.58 -9.33
CA TRP A 77 -4.07 6.39 -8.61
C TRP A 77 -3.15 5.53 -7.75
N ALA A 78 -3.67 4.53 -7.04
CA ALA A 78 -2.88 3.66 -6.18
C ALA A 78 -1.85 2.84 -6.96
N ARG A 79 -2.23 2.27 -8.11
CA ARG A 79 -1.32 1.50 -8.98
C ARG A 79 -0.18 2.36 -9.52
N ASP A 80 -0.44 3.65 -9.71
CA ASP A 80 0.57 4.61 -10.17
C ASP A 80 1.26 5.37 -9.03
N THR A 81 1.04 4.98 -7.77
CA THR A 81 1.57 5.67 -6.59
C THR A 81 2.56 4.78 -5.85
N VAL A 82 3.71 5.36 -5.52
CA VAL A 82 4.75 4.68 -4.73
C VAL A 82 4.38 4.72 -3.25
N PHE A 83 4.19 3.55 -2.63
CA PHE A 83 3.94 3.40 -1.20
C PHE A 83 5.08 2.64 -0.52
N ASP A 84 5.77 3.25 0.44
CA ASP A 84 6.71 2.49 1.26
C ASP A 84 5.99 1.51 2.21
N ALA A 85 6.75 0.58 2.81
CA ALA A 85 6.20 -0.46 3.68
C ALA A 85 5.33 0.11 4.82
N ALA A 86 5.76 1.20 5.45
CA ALA A 86 5.04 1.83 6.55
C ALA A 86 3.71 2.45 6.09
N GLN A 87 3.65 2.94 4.85
CA GLN A 87 2.41 3.43 4.25
C GLN A 87 1.46 2.29 3.90
N LEU A 88 1.96 1.14 3.45
CA LEU A 88 1.14 -0.05 3.24
C LEU A 88 0.51 -0.54 4.55
N ASP A 89 1.30 -0.59 5.62
CA ASP A 89 0.82 -0.89 6.97
C ASP A 89 -0.28 0.10 7.40
N CYS A 90 -0.13 1.39 7.10
CA CYS A 90 -1.17 2.39 7.38
C CYS A 90 -2.46 2.15 6.59
N ILE A 91 -2.38 1.71 5.33
CA ILE A 91 -3.56 1.37 4.50
C ILE A 91 -4.30 0.19 5.14
N ILE A 92 -3.58 -0.85 5.54
CA ILE A 92 -4.16 -2.03 6.22
C ILE A 92 -4.84 -1.62 7.53
N ALA A 93 -4.17 -0.83 8.35
CA ALA A 93 -4.74 -0.34 9.61
C ALA A 93 -6.01 0.48 9.40
N ILE A 94 -6.07 1.34 8.38
CA ILE A 94 -7.29 2.10 8.07
C ILE A 94 -8.39 1.18 7.55
N MET A 95 -8.07 0.19 6.71
CA MET A 95 -9.03 -0.81 6.24
C MET A 95 -9.67 -1.58 7.42
N LEU A 96 -8.85 -1.99 8.40
CA LEU A 96 -9.33 -2.60 9.64
C LEU A 96 -10.25 -1.65 10.43
N LYS A 97 -9.90 -0.36 10.56
CA LYS A 97 -10.78 0.65 11.20
C LYS A 97 -12.12 0.83 10.47
N ILE A 98 -12.12 0.72 9.14
CA ILE A 98 -13.36 0.81 8.33
C ILE A 98 -14.25 -0.39 8.64
N LEU A 99 -13.69 -1.60 8.70
CA LEU A 99 -14.43 -2.82 9.01
C LEU A 99 -14.91 -2.88 10.46
N ASP A 100 -14.13 -2.36 11.41
CA ASP A 100 -14.50 -2.24 12.82
C ASP A 100 -15.51 -1.10 13.10
N GLY A 101 -15.88 -0.32 12.07
CA GLY A 101 -16.80 0.81 12.23
C GLY A 101 -16.24 1.97 13.07
N LYS A 102 -14.94 1.99 13.38
CA LYS A 102 -14.27 3.06 14.15
C LYS A 102 -13.68 4.17 13.26
N CYS A 103 -13.79 4.04 11.94
CA CYS A 103 -13.31 5.04 11.00
C CYS A 103 -14.30 6.22 10.88
N LYS A 104 -13.84 7.43 11.23
CA LYS A 104 -14.62 8.68 11.16
C LYS A 104 -14.52 9.41 9.81
N MET A 105 -13.95 8.76 8.79
CA MET A 105 -13.90 9.32 7.44
C MET A 105 -15.30 9.34 6.80
N GLU A 106 -15.51 10.23 5.84
CA GLU A 106 -16.73 10.23 5.03
C GLU A 106 -16.80 8.98 4.14
N ASP A 107 -17.99 8.63 3.65
CA ASP A 107 -18.17 7.39 2.90
C ASP A 107 -17.43 7.39 1.55
N ALA A 108 -17.32 8.56 0.90
CA ALA A 108 -16.48 8.73 -0.30
C ALA A 108 -15.00 8.41 0.00
N ASP A 109 -14.50 8.86 1.14
CA ASP A 109 -13.13 8.61 1.60
C ASP A 109 -12.90 7.13 1.96
N LYS A 110 -13.88 6.50 2.63
CA LYS A 110 -13.84 5.06 2.95
C LYS A 110 -13.87 4.20 1.69
N SER A 111 -14.70 4.58 0.72
CA SER A 111 -14.82 3.91 -0.58
C SER A 111 -13.51 4.03 -1.35
N ALA A 112 -12.95 5.24 -1.45
CA ALA A 112 -11.67 5.50 -2.09
C ALA A 112 -10.53 4.68 -1.48
N LEU A 113 -10.42 4.64 -0.15
CA LEU A 113 -9.39 3.82 0.50
C LEU A 113 -9.62 2.31 0.36
N SER A 114 -10.86 1.87 0.32
CA SER A 114 -11.16 0.45 0.04
C SER A 114 -10.67 0.07 -1.35
N ALA A 115 -10.89 0.93 -2.35
CA ALA A 115 -10.40 0.75 -3.71
C ALA A 115 -8.86 0.79 -3.80
N VAL A 116 -8.20 1.68 -3.04
CA VAL A 116 -6.72 1.71 -2.92
C VAL A 116 -6.21 0.37 -2.38
N TYR A 117 -6.80 -0.12 -1.29
CA TYR A 117 -6.42 -1.41 -0.70
C TYR A 117 -6.57 -2.55 -1.70
N ASP A 118 -7.69 -2.60 -2.43
CA ASP A 118 -7.97 -3.67 -3.40
C ASP A 118 -7.00 -3.65 -4.58
N ALA A 119 -6.72 -2.47 -5.13
CA ALA A 119 -5.79 -2.30 -6.23
C ALA A 119 -4.37 -2.74 -5.85
N LEU A 120 -3.89 -2.31 -4.68
CA LEU A 120 -2.57 -2.70 -4.18
C LEU A 120 -2.51 -4.18 -3.85
N ARG A 121 -3.56 -4.75 -3.25
CA ARG A 121 -3.61 -6.17 -2.95
C ARG A 121 -3.59 -7.02 -4.22
N ALA A 122 -4.33 -6.64 -5.26
CA ALA A 122 -4.33 -7.33 -6.54
C ALA A 122 -2.95 -7.28 -7.22
N GLN A 123 -2.30 -6.11 -7.21
CA GLN A 123 -0.97 -5.92 -7.78
C GLN A 123 0.10 -6.74 -7.03
N LEU A 124 0.04 -6.75 -5.70
CA LEU A 124 1.09 -7.34 -4.86
C LEU A 124 0.90 -8.83 -4.58
N ARG A 125 -0.29 -9.38 -4.84
CA ARG A 125 -0.59 -10.82 -4.74
C ARG A 125 0.36 -11.69 -5.58
N HIS A 126 0.80 -11.20 -6.74
CA HIS A 126 1.63 -11.97 -7.67
C HIS A 126 3.14 -11.75 -7.49
N GLU A 127 3.57 -10.55 -7.07
CA GLU A 127 4.99 -10.19 -7.10
C GLU A 127 5.70 -10.45 -5.77
N PHE A 128 4.99 -10.46 -4.64
CA PHE A 128 5.57 -10.70 -3.32
C PHE A 128 4.52 -11.21 -2.35
N ALA A 129 4.16 -12.49 -2.44
CA ALA A 129 3.24 -13.16 -1.50
C ALA A 129 3.68 -13.11 -0.01
N GLN A 130 4.76 -12.40 0.33
CA GLN A 130 5.26 -12.19 1.69
C GLN A 130 5.56 -10.73 2.08
N SER A 131 5.30 -9.71 1.25
CA SER A 131 5.77 -8.33 1.54
C SER A 131 4.71 -7.22 1.49
N PHE A 132 3.45 -7.51 1.17
CA PHE A 132 2.39 -6.51 1.35
C PHE A 132 2.09 -6.35 2.84
N GLY A 133 2.37 -5.16 3.38
CA GLY A 133 2.26 -4.91 4.82
C GLY A 133 3.23 -5.78 5.60
N LEU A 134 4.53 -5.48 5.55
CA LEU A 134 5.55 -6.25 6.27
C LEU A 134 5.25 -6.40 7.78
N GLY A 135 4.41 -5.53 8.36
CA GLY A 135 3.89 -5.67 9.73
C GLY A 135 2.66 -6.57 9.90
N PHE A 136 1.93 -6.90 8.82
CA PHE A 136 0.67 -7.63 8.83
C PHE A 136 0.64 -8.72 7.74
N GLY A 137 0.82 -9.98 8.14
CA GLY A 137 0.90 -11.10 7.21
C GLY A 137 -0.42 -11.48 6.53
N GLU A 138 -0.36 -12.52 5.68
CA GLU A 138 -1.50 -13.03 4.89
C GLU A 138 -2.77 -13.32 5.72
N ALA A 139 -2.60 -13.74 6.97
CA ALA A 139 -3.72 -13.97 7.89
C ALA A 139 -4.57 -12.70 8.12
N THR A 140 -3.96 -11.51 8.16
CA THR A 140 -4.69 -10.24 8.28
C THR A 140 -5.49 -9.95 7.01
N HIS A 141 -4.94 -10.27 5.83
CA HIS A 141 -5.66 -10.10 4.56
C HIS A 141 -6.82 -11.07 4.40
N ALA A 142 -6.64 -12.33 4.78
CA ALA A 142 -7.70 -13.32 4.82
C ALA A 142 -8.83 -12.90 5.79
N LEU A 143 -8.47 -12.34 6.95
CA LEU A 143 -9.43 -11.80 7.91
C LEU A 143 -10.22 -10.61 7.33
N ILE A 144 -9.54 -9.67 6.66
CA ILE A 144 -10.18 -8.54 5.97
C ILE A 144 -11.18 -9.03 4.91
N ASP A 145 -10.82 -10.05 4.14
CA ASP A 145 -11.73 -10.64 3.15
C ASP A 145 -12.94 -11.28 3.81
N ALA A 146 -12.72 -12.13 4.81
CA ALA A 146 -13.81 -12.78 5.53
C ALA A 146 -14.78 -11.74 6.11
N ALA A 147 -14.26 -10.67 6.72
CA ALA A 147 -15.05 -9.57 7.29
C ALA A 147 -15.85 -8.78 6.25
N ARG A 148 -15.31 -8.61 5.03
CA ARG A 148 -16.04 -7.96 3.94
C ARG A 148 -17.20 -8.79 3.41
N HIS A 149 -17.08 -10.11 3.40
CA HIS A 149 -18.13 -11.03 2.91
C HIS A 149 -19.20 -11.36 3.96
N ASN A 150 -18.91 -11.17 5.26
CA ASN A 150 -19.81 -11.54 6.37
C ASN A 150 -20.18 -10.33 7.25
N ARG A 151 -20.36 -9.14 6.66
CA ARG A 151 -20.65 -7.92 7.43
C ARG A 151 -21.95 -8.07 8.23
N GLY A 152 -21.84 -7.98 9.56
CA GLY A 152 -22.98 -7.77 10.46
C GLY A 152 -23.53 -8.98 11.19
N GLU A 153 -23.12 -10.21 10.85
CA GLU A 153 -23.74 -11.43 11.41
C GLU A 153 -22.80 -12.27 12.29
N ASN A 154 -21.49 -12.01 12.22
CA ASN A 154 -20.48 -12.84 12.91
C ASN A 154 -19.73 -12.05 14.01
N THR A 155 -20.16 -12.24 15.26
CA THR A 155 -19.57 -11.61 16.46
C THR A 155 -18.11 -11.99 16.68
N VAL A 156 -17.72 -13.24 16.35
CA VAL A 156 -16.33 -13.71 16.45
C VAL A 156 -15.44 -12.96 15.46
N LEU A 157 -15.92 -12.79 14.23
CA LEU A 157 -15.19 -12.07 13.19
C LEU A 157 -15.04 -10.58 13.51
N ALA A 158 -16.08 -9.96 14.08
CA ALA A 158 -16.01 -8.58 14.56
C ALA A 158 -14.96 -8.41 15.67
N GLN A 159 -14.90 -9.36 16.62
CA GLN A 159 -13.88 -9.36 17.67
C GLN A 159 -12.46 -9.50 17.10
N GLN A 160 -12.25 -10.42 16.15
CA GLN A 160 -10.96 -10.59 15.48
C GLN A 160 -10.51 -9.34 14.71
N ILE A 161 -11.44 -8.65 14.05
CA ILE A 161 -11.16 -7.37 13.37
C ILE A 161 -10.78 -6.28 14.38
N CYS A 162 -11.48 -6.20 15.51
CA CYS A 162 -11.15 -5.27 16.58
C CYS A 162 -9.74 -5.51 17.15
N GLU A 163 -9.38 -6.77 17.41
CA GLU A 163 -8.05 -7.17 17.88
C GLU A 163 -6.96 -6.83 16.86
N ALA A 164 -7.17 -7.20 15.59
CA ALA A 164 -6.24 -6.88 14.51
C ALA A 164 -6.04 -5.37 14.36
N ARG A 165 -7.11 -4.57 14.48
CA ARG A 165 -7.02 -3.10 14.48
C ARG A 165 -6.19 -2.59 15.65
N MET A 166 -6.43 -3.09 16.87
CA MET A 166 -5.68 -2.67 18.06
C MET A 166 -4.19 -2.99 17.92
N GLN A 167 -3.86 -4.18 17.43
CA GLN A 167 -2.48 -4.57 17.16
C GLN A 167 -1.83 -3.63 16.14
N ALA A 168 -2.57 -3.28 15.08
CA ALA A 168 -2.06 -2.37 14.06
C ALA A 168 -1.81 -0.95 14.61
N GLU A 169 -2.74 -0.43 15.43
CA GLU A 169 -2.59 0.87 16.06
C GLU A 169 -1.46 0.93 17.10
N ALA A 170 -1.18 -0.18 17.79
CA ALA A 170 -0.05 -0.29 18.71
C ALA A 170 1.30 -0.35 17.97
N THR A 171 1.31 -0.96 16.79
CA THR A 171 2.54 -1.19 16.00
C THR A 171 2.95 0.06 15.21
N ILE A 172 1.99 0.78 14.62
CA ILE A 172 2.27 1.91 13.73
C ILE A 172 2.53 3.20 14.54
N PRO A 173 3.70 3.85 14.40
CA PRO A 173 3.97 5.10 15.10
C PRO A 173 2.96 6.21 14.73
N LYS A 174 2.49 6.97 15.73
CA LYS A 174 1.50 8.05 15.54
C LYS A 174 1.91 9.07 14.49
N LEU A 175 3.20 9.41 14.42
CA LEU A 175 3.74 10.36 13.44
C LEU A 175 3.66 9.82 12.00
N VAL A 176 3.90 8.52 11.81
CA VAL A 176 3.79 7.85 10.49
C VAL A 176 2.35 7.89 10.01
N MET A 177 1.40 7.47 10.85
CA MET A 177 -0.03 7.51 10.52
C MET A 177 -0.52 8.94 10.24
N LYS A 178 -0.05 9.93 11.00
CA LYS A 178 -0.40 11.36 10.78
C LYS A 178 0.11 11.85 9.42
N ALA A 179 1.39 11.61 9.10
CA ALA A 179 1.98 12.00 7.83
C ALA A 179 1.27 11.33 6.65
N PHE A 180 0.92 10.04 6.80
CA PHE A 180 0.20 9.31 5.76
C PHE A 180 -1.20 9.87 5.51
N LYS A 181 -1.97 10.17 6.57
CA LYS A 181 -3.30 10.80 6.42
C LYS A 181 -3.22 12.14 5.68
N GLN A 182 -2.23 12.97 5.99
CA GLN A 182 -2.02 14.25 5.29
C GLN A 182 -1.68 14.04 3.80
N ARG A 183 -0.99 12.95 3.45
CA ARG A 183 -0.74 12.59 2.05
C ARG A 183 -2.02 12.19 1.35
N LEU A 184 -2.83 11.31 1.95
CA LEU A 184 -4.12 10.90 1.40
C LEU A 184 -5.06 12.08 1.18
N GLN A 185 -5.10 13.02 2.13
CA GLN A 185 -5.93 14.22 2.03
C GLN A 185 -5.59 15.04 0.77
N ARG A 186 -4.29 15.18 0.47
CA ARG A 186 -3.79 15.99 -0.66
C ARG A 186 -3.88 15.29 -2.01
N ALA A 187 -3.70 13.97 -2.07
CA ALA A 187 -3.40 13.29 -3.33
C ALA A 187 -4.42 12.22 -3.75
N MET A 188 -5.20 11.65 -2.82
CA MET A 188 -6.12 10.55 -3.15
C MET A 188 -7.40 11.11 -3.81
N PRO A 189 -7.74 10.66 -5.03
CA PRO A 189 -9.00 11.06 -5.66
C PRO A 189 -10.19 10.35 -5.01
N ARG A 190 -11.25 11.10 -4.70
CA ARG A 190 -12.43 10.64 -3.93
C ARG A 190 -13.68 10.36 -4.77
N HIS A 191 -13.74 10.94 -5.97
CA HIS A 191 -14.92 10.87 -6.84
C HIS A 191 -14.50 10.43 -8.23
N LEU A 192 -15.31 9.58 -8.86
CA LEU A 192 -15.26 9.38 -10.31
C LEU A 192 -15.45 10.75 -10.98
N PRO A 193 -14.70 11.06 -12.06
CA PRO A 193 -15.02 12.22 -12.89
C PRO A 193 -16.48 12.03 -13.33
N GLN A 194 -17.38 12.90 -12.87
CA GLN A 194 -18.71 12.93 -13.44
C GLN A 194 -18.53 13.33 -14.90
N GLU A 195 -18.87 12.43 -15.82
CA GLU A 195 -19.10 12.81 -17.21
C GLU A 195 -20.13 13.93 -17.17
N THR A 196 -19.67 15.15 -17.40
CA THR A 196 -20.55 16.29 -17.54
C THR A 196 -21.27 16.04 -18.86
N ILE A 197 -22.47 15.45 -18.77
CA ILE A 197 -23.40 15.42 -19.89
C ILE A 197 -23.66 16.90 -20.20
N ARG A 198 -22.92 17.43 -21.16
CA ARG A 198 -23.25 18.72 -21.79
C ARG A 198 -24.51 18.44 -22.59
N GLU A 199 -25.65 18.67 -21.96
CA GLU A 199 -26.91 18.91 -22.66
C GLU A 199 -26.69 20.17 -23.51
N THR A 200 -26.30 19.96 -24.77
CA THR A 200 -26.41 20.98 -25.80
C THR A 200 -27.89 21.11 -26.15
N HIS A 201 -28.50 22.18 -25.63
CA HIS A 201 -29.72 22.76 -26.19
C HIS A 201 -29.48 23.32 -27.59
#